data_AF-A0A915P9N8-F1
#
_entry.id   AF-A0A915P9N8-F1
#
_cell.length_a   1.000
_cell.length_b   1.000
_cell.length_c   1.000
_cell.angle_alpha   90.00
_cell.angle_beta   90.00
_cell.angle_gamma   90.00
#
_symmetry.space_group_name_H-M   'P 1'
#
loop_
_entity.id
_entity.type
_entity.pdbx_description
1 polymer ?
#
loop_
_entity_poly.entity_id
_entity_poly.type
_entity_poly.pdbx_seq_one_letter_code
_entity_poly.pdbx_strand_id
1 'polypeptide(L)'
;MGTKTNEDDGLPHCLEHLIYNGSTEHRYKGFLDTCATQCLSHSLNAVTHQAFTVYELKSASKDGFLKLLPLYMDNLFSPALKASEFVTEVHHINDKGTNNGVVYAEMLANCQVWNQ
;
A
#
# COMPACT_ATOMS: atom_id res chain seq x y z
N MET A 1 -9.97 -6.23 -16.90
CA MET A 1 -9.81 -6.30 -15.44
C MET A 1 -9.08 -5.04 -15.01
N GLY A 2 -9.61 -4.35 -14.00
CA GLY A 2 -9.09 -3.08 -13.47
C GLY A 2 -9.82 -2.77 -12.17
N THR A 3 -9.31 -1.84 -11.36
CA THR A 3 -9.86 -1.46 -10.05
C THR A 3 -10.86 -0.30 -10.15
N LYS A 4 -11.54 -0.17 -11.29
CA LYS A 4 -12.52 0.90 -11.54
C LYS A 4 -13.60 0.92 -10.46
N THR A 5 -13.81 2.08 -9.85
CA THR A 5 -14.92 2.34 -8.93
C THR A 5 -16.03 3.10 -9.65
N ASN A 6 -17.25 3.02 -9.11
CA ASN A 6 -18.37 3.88 -9.51
C ASN A 6 -18.62 4.99 -8.48
N GLU A 7 -17.82 5.02 -7.41
CA GLU A 7 -17.95 5.91 -6.25
C GLU A 7 -16.57 6.52 -5.94
N ASP A 8 -16.56 7.70 -5.31
CA ASP A 8 -15.35 8.44 -4.94
C ASP A 8 -14.86 8.11 -3.51
N ASP A 9 -15.06 6.86 -3.08
CA ASP A 9 -14.75 6.39 -1.72
C ASP A 9 -13.26 6.07 -1.47
N GLY A 10 -12.44 6.06 -2.53
CA GLY A 10 -11.00 5.83 -2.46
C GLY A 10 -10.60 4.38 -2.14
N LEU A 11 -11.52 3.41 -2.24
CA LEU A 11 -11.25 2.01 -1.87
C LEU A 11 -10.03 1.40 -2.56
N PRO A 12 -9.78 1.59 -3.88
CA PRO A 12 -8.60 1.04 -4.52
C PRO A 12 -7.29 1.59 -3.96
N HIS A 13 -7.26 2.90 -3.65
CA HIS A 13 -6.10 3.57 -3.10
C HIS A 13 -5.85 3.13 -1.65
N CYS A 14 -6.92 3.01 -0.86
CA CYS A 14 -6.82 2.45 0.49
C CYS A 14 -6.27 1.02 0.47
N LEU A 15 -6.76 0.18 -0.43
CA LEU A 15 -6.30 -1.20 -0.56
C LEU A 15 -4.82 -1.26 -0.96
N GLU A 16 -4.38 -0.41 -1.87
CA GLU A 16 -2.98 -0.31 -2.30
C GLU A 16 -2.02 -0.10 -1.12
N HIS A 17 -2.37 0.79 -0.18
CA HIS A 17 -1.57 0.99 1.03
C HIS A 17 -1.61 -0.22 1.96
N LEU A 18 -2.79 -0.83 2.12
CA LEU A 18 -3.01 -1.88 3.11
C LEU A 18 -2.29 -3.18 2.76
N ILE A 19 -2.13 -3.53 1.49
CA ILE A 19 -1.48 -4.81 1.11
C ILE A 19 0.01 -4.87 1.50
N TYR A 20 0.68 -3.74 1.72
CA TYR A 20 2.08 -3.69 2.14
C TYR A 20 2.27 -3.90 3.66
N ASN A 21 1.19 -3.91 4.45
CA ASN A 21 1.27 -4.09 5.91
C ASN A 21 1.36 -5.55 6.36
N GLY A 22 1.53 -6.46 5.41
CA GLY A 22 1.77 -7.88 5.65
C GLY A 22 0.71 -8.75 4.99
N SER A 23 1.01 -10.03 4.94
CA SER A 23 0.18 -11.06 4.33
C SER A 23 -0.31 -12.05 5.39
N THR A 24 -1.11 -13.03 4.95
CA THR A 24 -1.60 -14.11 5.82
C THR A 24 -0.47 -14.93 6.44
N GLU A 25 0.60 -15.22 5.68
CA GLU A 25 1.78 -15.97 6.13
C GLU A 25 2.80 -15.05 6.83
N HIS A 26 2.99 -13.83 6.35
CA HIS A 26 3.97 -12.86 6.85
C HIS A 26 3.27 -11.60 7.39
N ARG A 27 2.68 -11.72 8.59
CA ARG A 27 1.77 -10.71 9.17
C ARG A 27 2.44 -9.46 9.73
N TYR A 28 3.75 -9.30 9.58
CA TYR A 28 4.49 -8.19 10.18
C TYR A 28 4.66 -7.05 9.18
N LYS A 29 4.18 -5.86 9.55
CA LYS A 29 4.40 -4.62 8.79
C LYS A 29 5.90 -4.39 8.62
N GLY A 30 6.33 -4.00 7.41
CA GLY A 30 7.74 -3.75 7.09
C GLY A 30 8.60 -5.01 6.86
N PHE A 31 8.02 -6.21 7.00
CA PHE A 31 8.73 -7.45 6.67
C PHE A 31 9.15 -7.48 5.20
N LEU A 32 8.22 -7.19 4.30
CA LEU A 32 8.47 -7.19 2.87
C LEU A 32 9.50 -6.12 2.47
N ASP A 33 9.45 -4.93 3.09
CA ASP A 33 10.42 -3.85 2.89
C ASP A 33 11.84 -4.24 3.36
N THR A 34 11.91 -4.94 4.49
CA THR A 34 13.17 -5.46 5.03
C THR A 34 13.79 -6.47 4.07
N CYS A 35 12.99 -7.42 3.58
CA CYS A 35 13.43 -8.38 2.57
C CYS A 35 13.85 -7.67 1.27
N ALA A 36 13.09 -6.67 0.82
CA ALA A 36 13.40 -5.90 -0.39
C ALA A 36 14.76 -5.21 -0.26
N THR A 37 15.02 -4.59 0.89
CA THR A 37 16.31 -3.96 1.21
C THR A 37 17.45 -4.98 1.16
N GLN A 38 17.27 -6.16 1.76
CA GLN A 38 18.28 -7.24 1.73
C GLN A 38 18.54 -7.77 0.31
N CYS A 39 17.56 -7.69 -0.58
CA CYS A 39 17.67 -8.12 -1.97
C CYS A 39 18.11 -7.00 -2.93
N LEU A 40 18.53 -5.84 -2.41
CA LEU A 40 18.90 -4.65 -3.19
C LEU A 40 17.80 -4.24 -4.18
N SER A 41 16.54 -4.41 -3.79
CA SER A 41 15.41 -3.83 -4.50
C SER A 41 15.32 -2.34 -4.19
N HIS A 42 15.23 -1.52 -5.25
CA HIS A 42 14.65 -0.19 -5.09
C HIS A 42 13.17 -0.39 -4.72
N SER A 43 12.74 0.33 -3.69
CA SER A 43 11.38 0.42 -3.14
C SER A 43 10.26 -0.25 -3.94
N LEU A 44 9.50 -1.10 -3.24
CA LEU A 44 8.25 -1.66 -3.75
C LEU A 44 7.30 -0.49 -4.00
N ASN A 45 6.88 -0.32 -5.25
CA ASN A 45 6.02 0.78 -5.62
C ASN A 45 4.67 0.23 -6.05
N ALA A 46 3.63 0.99 -5.73
CA ALA A 46 2.34 0.83 -6.35
C ALA A 46 1.80 2.19 -6.75
N VAL A 47 0.89 2.21 -7.72
CA VAL A 47 0.22 3.42 -8.15
C VAL A 47 -1.23 3.08 -8.46
N THR A 48 -2.14 3.78 -7.80
CA THR A 48 -3.56 3.74 -8.11
C THR A 48 -3.95 4.85 -9.07
N HIS A 49 -4.37 4.47 -10.27
CA HIS A 49 -5.04 5.34 -11.24
C HIS A 49 -6.56 5.12 -11.19
N GLN A 50 -7.31 6.02 -11.85
CA GLN A 50 -8.78 6.01 -11.84
C GLN A 50 -9.42 4.67 -12.24
N ALA A 51 -8.79 3.89 -13.11
CA ALA A 51 -9.35 2.64 -13.63
C ALA A 51 -8.56 1.38 -13.23
N PHE A 52 -7.37 1.54 -12.65
CA PHE A 52 -6.47 0.43 -12.38
C PHE A 52 -5.44 0.78 -11.31
N THR A 53 -5.02 -0.23 -10.55
CA THR A 53 -3.90 -0.16 -9.62
C THR A 53 -2.76 -1.02 -10.18
N VAL A 54 -1.56 -0.44 -10.23
CA VAL A 54 -0.34 -1.13 -10.67
C VAL A 54 0.50 -1.43 -9.45
N TYR A 55 0.96 -2.67 -9.36
CA TYR A 55 1.87 -3.16 -8.33
C TYR A 55 3.18 -3.54 -9.01
N GLU A 56 4.28 -2.86 -8.67
CA GLU A 56 5.58 -3.03 -9.30
C GLU A 56 6.64 -3.62 -8.34
N LEU A 57 7.29 -4.69 -8.80
CA LEU A 57 8.46 -5.29 -8.14
C LEU A 57 9.69 -5.15 -9.05
N LYS A 58 10.68 -4.37 -8.60
CA LYS A 58 11.98 -4.19 -9.27
C LYS A 58 13.10 -4.63 -8.35
N SER A 59 14.05 -5.42 -8.85
CA SER A 59 15.24 -5.83 -8.09
C SER A 59 16.52 -5.66 -8.93
N ALA A 60 17.63 -5.29 -8.27
CA ALA A 60 18.93 -5.15 -8.91
C ALA A 60 19.58 -6.49 -9.29
N SER A 61 19.09 -7.63 -8.75
CA SER A 61 19.63 -8.96 -9.04
C SER A 61 18.54 -9.97 -9.37
N LYS A 62 18.87 -10.93 -10.23
CA LYS A 62 17.97 -12.06 -10.55
C LYS A 62 17.64 -12.87 -9.29
N ASP A 63 18.64 -13.16 -8.46
CA ASP A 63 18.45 -13.96 -7.26
C ASP A 63 17.64 -13.22 -6.20
N GLY A 64 17.84 -11.91 -6.06
CA GLY A 64 17.01 -11.05 -5.21
C GLY A 64 15.56 -11.02 -5.69
N PHE A 65 15.34 -10.86 -6.99
CA PHE A 65 14.00 -10.91 -7.59
C PHE A 65 13.30 -12.24 -7.29
N LEU A 66 13.96 -13.37 -7.51
CA LEU A 66 13.38 -14.70 -7.27
C LEU A 66 13.09 -14.97 -5.80
N LYS A 67 13.88 -14.40 -4.88
CA LYS A 67 13.61 -14.48 -3.43
C LYS A 67 12.43 -13.61 -3.00
N LEU A 68 12.28 -12.43 -3.58
CA LEU A 68 11.21 -11.49 -3.23
C LEU A 68 9.87 -11.86 -3.85
N LEU A 69 9.86 -12.38 -5.07
CA LEU A 69 8.65 -12.68 -5.82
C LEU A 69 7.60 -13.46 -5.01
N PRO A 70 7.90 -14.59 -4.34
CA PRO A 70 6.89 -15.31 -3.57
C PRO A 70 6.34 -14.50 -2.39
N LEU A 71 7.18 -13.71 -1.70
CA LEU A 71 6.75 -12.85 -0.60
C LEU A 71 5.84 -11.72 -1.11
N TYR A 72 6.22 -11.11 -2.21
CA TYR A 72 5.45 -10.06 -2.86
C TYR A 72 4.07 -10.56 -3.33
N MET A 73 4.03 -11.75 -3.94
CA MET A 73 2.78 -12.37 -4.39
C MET A 73 1.86 -12.71 -3.23
N ASP A 74 2.40 -13.15 -2.09
CA ASP A 74 1.62 -13.43 -0.88
C ASP A 74 0.99 -12.16 -0.30
N ASN A 75 1.71 -11.05 -0.25
CA ASN A 75 1.14 -9.74 0.10
C ASN A 75 0.04 -9.29 -0.87
N LEU A 76 0.22 -9.53 -2.18
CA LEU A 76 -0.74 -9.10 -3.20
C LEU A 76 -2.03 -9.92 -3.21
N PHE A 77 -1.93 -11.24 -3.08
CA PHE A 77 -3.07 -12.16 -3.20
C PHE A 77 -3.70 -12.54 -1.86
N SER A 78 -2.93 -12.46 -0.77
CA SER A 78 -3.37 -12.85 0.57
C SER A 78 -2.97 -11.80 1.62
N PRO A 79 -3.41 -10.53 1.49
CA PRO A 79 -3.08 -9.49 2.47
C PRO A 79 -3.71 -9.77 3.85
N ALA A 80 -3.06 -9.30 4.92
CA ALA A 80 -3.53 -9.52 6.28
C ALA A 80 -4.78 -8.69 6.65
N LEU A 81 -4.86 -7.45 6.13
CA LEU A 81 -5.98 -6.51 6.29
C LEU A 81 -6.47 -6.37 7.75
N LYS A 82 -5.57 -6.03 8.67
CA LYS A 82 -5.93 -5.92 10.09
C LYS A 82 -6.72 -4.62 10.33
N ALA A 83 -7.75 -4.68 11.18
CA ALA A 83 -8.52 -3.48 11.54
C ALA A 83 -7.65 -2.34 12.13
N SER A 84 -6.56 -2.69 12.82
CA SER A 84 -5.60 -1.70 13.33
C SER A 84 -4.85 -0.95 12.21
N GLU A 85 -4.66 -1.58 11.05
CA GLU A 85 -3.98 -0.97 9.90
C GLU A 85 -4.89 0.07 9.22
N PHE A 86 -6.21 -0.14 9.24
CA PHE A 86 -7.17 0.85 8.77
C PHE A 86 -7.05 2.17 9.55
N VAL A 87 -6.95 2.08 10.88
CA VAL A 87 -6.82 3.25 11.75
C VAL A 87 -5.56 4.04 11.41
N THR A 88 -4.44 3.38 11.14
CA THR A 88 -3.18 4.07 10.86
C THR A 88 -3.07 4.56 9.41
N GLU A 89 -3.40 3.72 8.44
CA GLU A 89 -3.18 4.01 7.02
C GLU A 89 -4.33 4.77 6.38
N VAL A 90 -5.58 4.48 6.74
CA VAL A 90 -6.73 5.01 6.02
C VAL A 90 -7.28 6.24 6.72
N HIS A 91 -7.94 6.04 7.87
CA HIS A 91 -8.63 7.12 8.57
C HIS A 91 -8.88 6.80 10.03
N HIS A 92 -8.71 7.81 10.88
CA HIS A 92 -9.16 7.84 12.26
C HIS A 92 -9.34 9.27 12.76
N ILE A 93 -9.99 9.41 13.92
CA ILE A 93 -10.00 10.65 14.72
C ILE A 93 -8.90 10.53 15.77
N ASN A 94 -7.97 11.48 15.79
CA ASN A 94 -6.86 11.49 16.76
C ASN A 94 -7.29 12.03 18.15
N ASP A 95 -6.35 12.07 19.08
CA ASP A 95 -6.50 12.58 20.44
C ASP A 95 -6.98 14.05 20.51
N LYS A 96 -6.79 14.82 19.45
CA LYS A 96 -7.23 16.22 19.32
C LYS A 96 -8.60 16.37 18.66
N GLY A 97 -9.27 15.26 18.33
CA GLY A 97 -10.57 15.29 17.66
C GLY A 97 -10.50 15.65 16.17
N THR A 98 -9.32 15.56 15.53
CA THR A 98 -9.14 15.88 14.11
C THR A 98 -8.97 14.62 13.25
N ASN A 99 -9.43 14.66 12.00
CA ASN A 99 -9.20 13.60 11.02
C ASN A 99 -7.71 13.38 10.77
N ASN A 100 -7.29 12.12 10.74
CA ASN A 100 -5.91 11.70 10.52
C ASN A 100 -5.87 10.34 9.81
N GLY A 101 -4.72 9.95 9.28
CA GLY A 101 -4.51 8.76 8.45
C GLY A 101 -3.62 9.09 7.25
N VAL A 102 -2.83 8.12 6.79
CA VAL A 102 -1.88 8.32 5.69
C VAL A 102 -2.61 8.70 4.39
N VAL A 103 -3.55 7.87 3.95
CA VAL A 103 -4.35 8.10 2.73
C VAL A 103 -5.18 9.38 2.87
N TYR A 104 -5.81 9.60 4.04
CA TYR A 104 -6.56 10.83 4.28
C TYR A 104 -5.67 12.09 4.11
N ALA A 105 -4.49 12.10 4.72
CA ALA A 105 -3.57 13.24 4.63
C ALA A 105 -3.04 13.45 3.20
N GLU A 106 -2.76 12.36 2.47
CA GLU A 106 -2.34 12.42 1.07
C GLU A 106 -3.43 13.02 0.17
N MET A 107 -4.67 12.55 0.29
CA MET A 107 -5.79 13.07 -0.48
C MET A 107 -6.06 14.54 -0.17
N LEU A 108 -5.98 14.93 1.12
CA LEU A 108 -6.13 16.32 1.52
C LEU A 108 -5.06 17.21 0.89
N ALA A 109 -3.79 16.79 0.92
CA ALA A 109 -2.69 17.53 0.32
C ALA A 109 -2.88 17.66 -1.20
N ASN A 110 -3.26 16.58 -1.89
CA ASN A 110 -3.52 16.60 -3.32
C ASN A 110 -4.67 17.56 -3.69
N CYS A 111 -5.77 17.57 -2.93
CA CYS A 111 -6.86 18.52 -3.14
C CYS A 111 -6.46 20.00 -2.95
N GLN A 112 -5.47 20.29 -2.11
CA GLN A 112 -4.97 21.66 -1.93
C GLN A 112 -4.13 22.14 -3.12
N VAL A 113 -3.42 21.22 -3.80
CA VAL A 113 -2.65 21.52 -5.01
C VAL A 113 -3.55 21.94 -6.18
N TRP A 114 -4.77 21.39 -6.28
CA TRP A 114 -5.73 21.74 -7.33
C TRP A 114 -6.46 23.07 -7.11
N ASN A 115 -6.30 23.70 -5.93
CA ASN A 115 -6.93 24.98 -5.59
C ASN A 115 -5.96 26.18 -5.67
N GLN A 116 -4.78 25.99 -6.26
CA GLN A 116 -3.80 27.03 -6.58
C GLN A 116 -3.67 27.20 -8.09
#